data_AF-A0A1M5TJT2-F1
#
_entry.id   AF-A0A1M5TJT2-F1
#
_cell.length_a   1.000
_cell.length_b   1.000
_cell.length_c   1.000
_cell.angle_alpha   90.00
_cell.angle_beta   90.00
_cell.angle_gamma   90.00
#
_symmetry.space_group_name_H-M   'P 1'
#
loop_
_entity.id
_entity.type
_entity.pdbx_description
1 polymer ?
#
loop_
_entity_poly.entity_id
_entity_poly.type
_entity_poly.pdbx_seq_one_letter_code
_entity_poly.pdbx_strand_id
1 'polypeptide(L)'
;MTSCCQLCIAIMSIDVLQKRYGLSIPEIEGITSRLLSCKSLKVLQEIAPHLSLEQLYVVASHIAVSQFGERIEFIAPLLTVERAEMAEPLKEGWVQQRQQRIEQRQAEE
;
A
#
# COMPACT_ATOMS: atom_id res chain seq x y z
N MET A 1 7.75 28.60 -15.74
CA MET A 1 7.57 28.61 -14.27
C MET A 1 7.04 27.24 -13.88
N THR A 2 7.95 26.30 -13.67
CA THR A 2 7.64 24.94 -13.24
C THR A 2 7.54 24.87 -11.72
N SER A 3 6.69 23.97 -11.25
CA SER A 3 6.61 23.47 -9.87
C SER A 3 5.59 24.15 -8.94
N CYS A 4 4.33 23.70 -9.05
CA CYS A 4 3.45 23.58 -7.88
C CYS A 4 2.77 22.20 -7.77
N CYS A 5 3.09 21.24 -8.65
CA CYS A 5 2.38 19.95 -8.70
C CYS A 5 3.23 18.73 -8.29
N GLN A 6 4.44 18.91 -7.75
CA GLN A 6 5.34 17.79 -7.46
C GLN A 6 5.52 17.45 -5.97
N LEU A 7 4.74 18.07 -5.09
CA LEU A 7 4.81 17.75 -3.66
C LEU A 7 3.49 18.03 -2.91
N CYS A 8 2.36 17.69 -3.52
CA CYS A 8 1.18 17.31 -2.73
C CYS A 8 1.41 15.92 -2.12
N ILE A 9 2.55 15.74 -1.44
CA ILE A 9 2.78 14.61 -0.55
C ILE A 9 1.78 14.83 0.57
N ALA A 10 0.74 14.01 0.54
CA ALA A 10 -0.47 14.19 1.30
C ALA A 10 -0.16 14.23 2.80
N ILE A 11 0.04 15.42 3.37
CA ILE A 11 -0.22 15.67 4.78
C ILE A 11 -1.73 15.61 4.94
N MET A 12 -2.31 14.39 4.93
CA MET A 12 -3.65 14.23 5.50
C MET A 12 -3.46 13.99 6.99
N SER A 13 -4.09 14.86 7.77
CA SER A 13 -4.17 14.78 9.24
C SER A 13 -4.64 13.41 9.69
N ILE A 14 -4.24 13.01 10.91
CA ILE A 14 -4.79 11.90 11.70
C ILE A 14 -6.33 11.85 11.59
N ASP A 15 -6.99 13.01 11.50
CA ASP A 15 -8.43 13.15 11.29
C ASP A 15 -8.99 12.34 10.11
N VAL A 16 -8.21 12.18 9.04
CA VAL A 16 -8.64 11.42 7.86
C VAL A 16 -8.63 9.93 8.13
N LEU A 17 -7.62 9.43 8.88
CA LEU A 17 -7.58 8.04 9.31
C LEU A 17 -8.77 7.72 10.21
N GLN A 18 -9.11 8.62 11.12
CA GLN A 18 -10.27 8.46 12.01
C GLN A 18 -11.60 8.53 11.25
N LYS A 19 -11.79 9.55 10.39
CA LYS A 19 -13.07 9.77 9.68
C LYS A 19 -13.32 8.75 8.56
N ARG A 20 -12.27 8.35 7.83
CA ARG A 20 -12.41 7.51 6.62
C ARG A 20 -12.27 6.03 6.90
N TYR A 21 -11.44 5.67 7.88
CA TYR A 21 -11.17 4.27 8.22
C TYR A 21 -11.70 3.89 9.61
N GLY A 22 -12.30 4.82 10.36
CA GLY A 22 -12.86 4.53 11.69
C GLY A 22 -11.79 4.25 12.76
N LEU A 23 -10.52 4.56 12.47
CA LEU A 23 -9.42 4.24 13.37
C LEU A 23 -9.47 5.11 14.63
N SER A 24 -9.27 4.49 15.77
CA SER A 24 -9.01 5.17 17.03
C SER A 24 -7.55 5.64 17.12
N ILE A 25 -7.28 6.63 17.97
CA ILE A 25 -5.90 7.12 18.19
C ILE A 25 -4.95 5.98 18.59
N PRO A 26 -5.31 5.08 19.53
CA PRO A 26 -4.45 3.94 19.88
C PRO A 26 -4.12 3.01 18.71
N GLU A 27 -5.07 2.79 17.81
CA GLU A 27 -4.84 1.96 16.62
C GLU A 27 -3.87 2.64 15.65
N ILE A 28 -3.99 3.96 15.47
CA ILE A 28 -3.08 4.74 14.62
C ILE A 28 -1.66 4.72 15.20
N GLU A 29 -1.52 4.95 16.51
CA GLU A 29 -0.23 4.87 17.21
C GLU A 29 0.36 3.45 17.13
N GLY A 30 -0.48 2.43 17.32
CA GLY A 30 -0.09 1.03 17.18
C GLY A 30 0.45 0.71 15.80
N ILE A 31 -0.28 1.06 14.73
CA ILE A 31 0.14 0.83 13.35
C ILE A 31 1.45 1.59 13.06
N THR A 32 1.54 2.85 13.50
CA THR A 32 2.74 3.68 13.32
C THR A 32 3.96 3.05 13.99
N SER A 33 3.83 2.60 15.25
CA SER A 33 4.92 1.99 16.02
C SER A 33 5.44 0.69 15.41
N ARG A 34 4.55 -0.07 14.74
CA ARG A 34 4.90 -1.35 14.12
C ARG A 34 5.40 -1.20 12.70
N LEU A 35 5.16 -0.08 12.03
CA LEU A 35 5.39 0.07 10.60
C LEU A 35 6.84 -0.25 10.17
N LEU A 36 7.83 0.26 10.91
CA LEU A 36 9.27 0.04 10.64
C LEU A 36 9.73 -1.42 10.84
N SER A 37 9.01 -2.19 11.64
CA SER A 37 9.33 -3.59 11.94
C SER A 37 8.28 -4.56 11.39
N CYS A 38 7.35 -4.04 10.58
CA CYS A 38 6.18 -4.77 10.14
C CYS A 38 6.58 -5.79 9.08
N LYS A 39 6.27 -7.06 9.36
CA LYS A 39 6.58 -8.17 8.46
C LYS A 39 5.38 -8.58 7.60
N SER A 40 4.17 -8.16 7.97
CA SER A 40 2.93 -8.57 7.31
C SER A 40 1.75 -7.65 7.66
N LEU A 41 0.82 -7.46 6.73
CA LEU A 41 -0.44 -6.77 6.93
C LEU A 41 -1.30 -7.45 8.00
N LYS A 42 -1.15 -8.76 8.21
CA LYS A 42 -1.85 -9.50 9.29
C LYS A 42 -1.45 -9.00 10.68
N VAL A 43 -0.19 -8.59 10.86
CA VAL A 43 0.28 -8.01 12.13
C VAL A 43 -0.40 -6.66 12.38
N LEU A 44 -0.62 -5.86 11.33
CA LEU A 44 -1.39 -4.62 11.45
C LEU A 44 -2.89 -4.89 11.66
N GLN A 45 -3.40 -6.01 11.15
CA GLN A 45 -4.77 -6.44 11.36
C GLN A 45 -5.05 -6.85 12.80
N GLU A 46 -4.06 -7.33 13.55
CA GLU A 46 -4.20 -7.56 15.00
C GLU A 46 -4.47 -6.26 15.76
N ILE A 47 -4.01 -5.11 15.23
CA ILE A 47 -4.19 -3.78 15.84
C ILE A 47 -5.55 -3.20 15.44
N ALA A 48 -5.89 -3.26 14.15
CA ALA A 48 -7.15 -2.78 13.61
C ALA A 48 -7.91 -3.92 12.91
N PRO A 49 -8.53 -4.84 13.68
CA PRO A 49 -9.14 -6.06 13.14
C PRO A 49 -10.39 -5.80 12.30
N HIS A 50 -10.97 -4.62 12.43
CA HIS A 50 -12.11 -4.17 11.65
C HIS A 50 -11.74 -3.75 10.22
N LEU A 51 -10.44 -3.59 9.92
CA LEU A 51 -9.96 -3.24 8.58
C LEU A 51 -9.61 -4.48 7.77
N SER A 52 -9.95 -4.44 6.47
CA SER A 52 -9.43 -5.38 5.49
C SER A 52 -7.93 -5.16 5.26
N LEU A 53 -7.23 -6.19 4.76
CA LEU A 53 -5.80 -6.08 4.43
C LEU A 53 -5.52 -4.98 3.39
N GLU A 54 -6.43 -4.77 2.44
CA GLU A 54 -6.31 -3.68 1.47
C GLU A 54 -6.42 -2.29 2.13
N GLN A 55 -7.39 -2.11 3.03
CA GLN A 55 -7.52 -0.87 3.80
C GLN A 55 -6.30 -0.64 4.70
N LEU A 56 -5.79 -1.70 5.33
CA LEU A 56 -4.58 -1.64 6.15
C LEU A 56 -3.38 -1.23 5.33
N TYR A 57 -3.22 -1.73 4.11
CA TYR A 57 -2.14 -1.31 3.22
C TYR A 57 -2.24 0.18 2.88
N VAL A 58 -3.45 0.69 2.60
CA VAL A 58 -3.66 2.11 2.32
C VAL A 58 -3.37 2.97 3.55
N VAL A 59 -3.83 2.57 4.73
CA VAL A 59 -3.56 3.25 6.00
C VAL A 59 -2.05 3.26 6.29
N ALA A 60 -1.39 2.11 6.19
CA ALA A 60 0.05 1.97 6.35
C ALA A 60 0.81 2.88 5.37
N SER A 61 0.34 2.95 4.11
CA SER A 61 0.94 3.80 3.08
C SER A 61 0.80 5.27 3.40
N HIS A 62 -0.35 5.64 3.94
CA HIS A 62 -0.63 7.00 4.37
C HIS A 62 0.25 7.41 5.56
N ILE A 63 0.41 6.53 6.55
CA ILE A 63 1.27 6.75 7.72
C ILE A 63 2.73 6.83 7.30
N ALA A 64 3.20 5.94 6.40
CA ALA A 64 4.56 5.98 5.85
C ALA A 64 4.91 7.38 5.33
N VAL A 65 4.02 7.91 4.49
CA VAL A 65 4.20 9.22 3.87
C VAL A 65 4.06 10.36 4.88
N SER A 66 3.06 10.29 5.77
CA SER A 66 2.75 11.40 6.68
C SER A 66 3.70 11.52 7.86
N GLN A 67 4.18 10.40 8.39
CA GLN A 67 5.03 10.36 9.60
C GLN A 67 6.53 10.26 9.26
N PHE A 68 6.88 9.54 8.19
CA PHE A 68 8.28 9.30 7.82
C PHE A 68 8.70 10.07 6.57
N GLY A 69 7.77 10.69 5.84
CA GLY A 69 8.09 11.44 4.61
C GLY A 69 8.44 10.56 3.41
N GLU A 70 8.30 9.23 3.54
CA GLU A 70 8.73 8.26 2.53
C GLU A 70 7.57 7.36 2.09
N ARG A 71 7.70 6.78 0.90
CA ARG A 71 6.75 5.78 0.43
C ARG A 71 6.86 4.50 1.27
N ILE A 72 5.75 3.78 1.40
CA ILE A 72 5.70 2.52 2.17
C ILE A 72 6.71 1.47 1.72
N GLU A 73 7.11 1.47 0.45
CA GLU A 73 8.12 0.55 -0.08
C GLU A 73 9.50 0.73 0.57
N PHE A 74 9.81 1.92 1.11
CA PHE A 74 11.06 2.19 1.80
C PHE A 74 10.96 1.92 3.31
N ILE A 75 9.82 2.24 3.91
CA ILE A 75 9.59 2.08 5.35
C ILE A 75 9.24 0.62 5.72
N ALA A 76 8.47 -0.05 4.87
CA ALA A 76 7.94 -1.39 5.09
C ALA A 76 7.82 -2.16 3.75
N PRO A 77 8.96 -2.49 3.08
CA PRO A 77 8.98 -3.12 1.76
C PRO A 77 8.14 -4.41 1.68
N LEU A 78 8.14 -5.20 2.76
CA LEU A 78 7.39 -6.46 2.84
C LEU A 78 5.88 -6.28 2.67
N LEU A 79 5.32 -5.16 3.14
CA LEU A 79 3.89 -4.89 2.96
C LEU A 79 3.54 -4.63 1.49
N THR A 80 4.49 -4.11 0.71
CA THR A 80 4.31 -3.89 -0.74
C THR A 80 4.34 -5.20 -1.51
N VAL A 81 5.19 -6.15 -1.08
CA VAL A 81 5.19 -7.52 -1.63
C VAL A 81 3.86 -8.21 -1.35
N GLU A 82 3.39 -8.18 -0.10
CA GLU A 82 2.07 -8.75 0.24
C GLU A 82 0.94 -8.08 -0.53
N ARG A 83 0.99 -6.75 -0.75
CA ARG A 83 -0.01 -6.08 -1.58
C ARG A 83 -0.02 -6.59 -3.02
N ALA A 84 1.15 -6.83 -3.59
CA ALA A 84 1.27 -7.38 -4.93
C ALA A 84 0.69 -8.80 -5.00
N GLU A 85 0.96 -9.64 -4.00
CA GLU A 85 0.41 -10.99 -3.86
C GLU A 85 -1.13 -10.98 -3.72
N MET A 86 -1.68 -10.06 -2.93
CA MET A 86 -3.14 -9.87 -2.81
C MET A 86 -3.80 -9.41 -4.12
N ALA A 87 -3.07 -8.74 -5.00
CA ALA A 87 -3.55 -8.34 -6.32
C ALA A 87 -3.42 -9.45 -7.38
N GLU A 88 -2.70 -10.54 -7.09
CA GLU A 88 -2.51 -11.67 -8.01
C GLU A 88 -3.70 -12.61 -8.26
N PRO A 89 -4.86 -12.57 -7.56
CA PRO A 89 -6.00 -13.39 -7.99
C PRO A 89 -6.55 -13.03 -9.38
N LEU A 90 -6.02 -11.98 -10.02
CA LEU A 90 -6.35 -11.56 -11.39
C LEU A 90 -5.28 -11.92 -12.44
N LYS A 91 -4.17 -12.56 -12.07
CA LYS A 91 -2.98 -12.68 -12.94
C LYS A 91 -2.89 -13.89 -13.84
N GLU A 92 -3.64 -14.96 -13.64
CA GLU A 92 -3.57 -16.11 -14.55
C GLU A 92 -3.96 -15.73 -16.00
N GLY A 93 -4.95 -14.85 -16.18
CA GLY A 93 -5.33 -14.34 -17.50
C GLY A 93 -4.36 -13.31 -18.11
N TRP A 94 -3.70 -12.50 -17.29
CA TRP A 94 -2.81 -11.43 -17.77
C TRP A 94 -1.42 -11.92 -18.19
N VAL A 95 -0.88 -12.94 -17.51
CA VAL A 95 0.38 -13.57 -17.90
C VAL A 95 0.23 -14.29 -19.24
N GLN A 96 -0.88 -15.02 -19.44
CA GLN A 96 -1.19 -15.66 -20.71
C GLN A 96 -1.40 -14.66 -21.86
N GLN A 97 -2.14 -13.56 -21.63
CA GLN A 97 -2.31 -12.52 -22.65
C GLN A 97 -1.02 -11.77 -22.99
N ARG A 98 -0.11 -11.60 -22.02
CA ARG A 98 1.19 -10.98 -22.28
C ARG A 98 2.09 -11.91 -23.08
N GLN A 99 2.09 -13.20 -22.75
CA GLN A 99 2.87 -14.22 -23.46
C GLN A 99 2.38 -14.38 -24.91
N GLN A 100 1.07 -14.46 -25.13
CA GLN A 100 0.48 -14.50 -26.48
C GLN A 100 0.85 -13.27 -27.33
N ARG A 101 0.89 -12.07 -26.74
CA ARG A 101 1.29 -10.85 -27.46
C ARG A 101 2.78 -10.81 -27.80
N ILE A 102 3.63 -11.45 -27.01
CA ILE A 102 5.07 -11.56 -27.29
C ILE A 102 5.30 -12.58 -28.41
N GLU A 103 4.62 -13.72 -28.36
CA GLU A 103 4.70 -14.77 -29.38
C GLU A 103 4.16 -14.30 -30.74
N GLN A 104 3.05 -13.54 -30.75
CA GLN A 104 2.51 -12.95 -31.99
C GLN A 104 3.49 -11.98 -32.66
N ARG A 105 4.19 -11.15 -31.89
CA ARG A 105 5.19 -10.21 -32.44
C ARG A 105 6.43 -10.91 -32.97
N GLN A 106 6.83 -12.03 -32.36
CA GLN A 106 7.96 -12.84 -32.83
C GLN A 106 7.63 -13.67 -34.07
N ALA A 107 6.36 -13.93 -34.35
CA ALA A 107 5.92 -14.63 -35.56
C ALA A 107 5.70 -13.70 -36.77
N GLU A 108 5.65 -12.38 -36.53
CA GLU A 108 5.48 -11.34 -37.56
C GLU A 108 6.82 -10.70 -38.00
N GLU A 109 7.94 -11.05 -37.34
CA GLU A 109 9.33 -10.77 -37.76
C GLU A 109 9.95 -11.96 -38.51
#